data_AF-A0A060YRS9-F1
#
_entry.id   AF-A0A060YRS9-F1
#
_cell.length_a   1.000
_cell.length_b   1.000
_cell.length_c   1.000
_cell.angle_alpha   90.00
_cell.angle_beta   90.00
_cell.angle_gamma   90.00
#
_symmetry.space_group_name_H-M   'P 1'
#
loop_
_entity.id
_entity.type
_entity.pdbx_description
1 polymer ?
#
loop_
_entity_poly.entity_id
_entity_poly.type
_entity_poly.pdbx_seq_one_letter_code
_entity_poly.pdbx_strand_id
1 'polypeptide(L)'
;MELDRRLLVAHCAAHTLSVLAGLMVVVPLALNGSAFKGRCALFTTGSWRTDNRTDISVEQGEISHLVVQQWGPPSACQFATFVGVFTVLYGAAQGWRSIFYLHGRLDDTLFSAFLTLILSLCVLFLSGGASVTLSLGLASWCNTVTDDNTRPYSCAESQSVPMYLDVETSSFYTELTLAEVALWSVTALWLTHSILSFMRLYHSHSEHISGPCLPREKEHLLGHSSSSSGSSGSDRGSPSPAQPLSTAPSIIFV
;
A
#
# COMPACT_ATOMS: atom_id res chain seq x y z
N MET A 1 -24.91 -3.28 -8.36
CA MET A 1 -24.77 -2.50 -9.61
C MET A 1 -24.24 -1.07 -9.38
N GLU A 2 -24.96 -0.14 -8.73
CA GLU A 2 -24.42 1.23 -8.52
C GLU A 2 -23.20 1.27 -7.57
N LEU A 3 -23.23 0.45 -6.52
CA LEU A 3 -22.14 0.35 -5.54
C LEU A 3 -20.85 -0.20 -6.19
N ASP A 4 -20.95 -1.24 -7.01
CA ASP A 4 -19.81 -1.85 -7.72
C ASP A 4 -19.12 -0.86 -8.65
N ARG A 5 -19.91 -0.06 -9.37
CA ARG A 5 -19.39 0.98 -10.29
C ARG A 5 -18.62 2.05 -9.53
N ARG A 6 -19.16 2.57 -8.44
CA ARG A 6 -18.49 3.59 -7.61
C ARG A 6 -17.20 3.06 -7.01
N LEU A 7 -17.23 1.81 -6.55
CA LEU A 7 -16.06 1.15 -5.99
C LEU A 7 -15.00 0.91 -7.06
N LEU A 8 -15.38 0.60 -8.30
CA LEU A 8 -14.44 0.42 -9.42
C LEU A 8 -13.75 1.74 -9.83
N VAL A 9 -14.50 2.83 -9.87
CA VAL A 9 -13.93 4.18 -10.06
C VAL A 9 -12.97 4.55 -8.93
N ALA A 10 -13.33 4.26 -7.68
CA ALA A 10 -12.47 4.51 -6.53
C ALA A 10 -11.14 3.73 -6.60
N HIS A 11 -11.17 2.46 -7.00
CA HIS A 11 -9.94 1.69 -7.22
C HIS A 11 -9.09 2.25 -8.35
N CYS A 12 -9.70 2.66 -9.47
CA CYS A 12 -8.97 3.26 -10.58
C CYS A 12 -8.29 4.58 -10.17
N ALA A 13 -9.01 5.44 -9.44
CA ALA A 13 -8.45 6.68 -8.88
C ALA A 13 -7.31 6.38 -7.89
N ALA A 14 -7.49 5.42 -7.00
CA ALA A 14 -6.46 5.04 -6.04
C ALA A 14 -5.22 4.45 -6.73
N HIS A 15 -5.36 3.65 -7.79
CA HIS A 15 -4.21 3.10 -8.53
C HIS A 15 -3.45 4.17 -9.29
N THR A 16 -4.14 5.11 -9.94
CA THR A 16 -3.50 6.23 -10.63
C THR A 16 -2.75 7.14 -9.66
N LEU A 17 -3.32 7.44 -8.50
CA LEU A 17 -2.63 8.17 -7.43
C LEU A 17 -1.41 7.39 -6.90
N SER A 18 -1.50 6.08 -6.74
CA SER A 18 -0.35 5.25 -6.34
C SER A 18 0.79 5.29 -7.36
N VAL A 19 0.48 5.29 -8.67
CA VAL A 19 1.49 5.43 -9.72
C VAL A 19 2.19 6.78 -9.64
N LEU A 20 1.43 7.87 -9.51
CA LEU A 20 2.00 9.22 -9.38
C LEU A 20 2.87 9.34 -8.13
N ALA A 21 2.38 8.88 -6.97
CA ALA A 21 3.14 8.88 -5.73
C ALA A 21 4.40 8.01 -5.84
N GLY A 22 4.32 6.85 -6.50
CA GLY A 22 5.48 6.00 -6.77
C GLY A 22 6.54 6.68 -7.65
N LEU A 23 6.14 7.43 -8.67
CA LEU A 23 7.09 8.22 -9.49
C LEU A 23 7.76 9.33 -8.66
N MET A 24 7.01 9.97 -7.77
CA MET A 24 7.54 10.96 -6.82
C MET A 24 8.52 10.37 -5.80
N VAL A 25 8.55 9.04 -5.62
CA VAL A 25 9.59 8.34 -4.85
C VAL A 25 10.80 8.02 -5.73
N VAL A 26 10.57 7.46 -6.91
CA VAL A 26 11.64 6.95 -7.79
C VAL A 26 12.49 8.09 -8.34
N VAL A 27 11.89 9.20 -8.77
CA VAL A 27 12.64 10.31 -9.39
C VAL A 27 13.64 10.94 -8.41
N PRO A 28 13.25 11.37 -7.20
CA PRO A 28 14.20 11.96 -6.25
C PRO A 28 15.28 10.97 -5.80
N LEU A 29 14.93 9.70 -5.59
CA LEU A 29 15.91 8.67 -5.21
C LEU A 29 16.91 8.37 -6.35
N ALA A 30 16.48 8.41 -7.61
CA ALA A 30 17.37 8.23 -8.76
C ALA A 30 18.32 9.43 -8.94
N LEU A 31 17.80 10.66 -8.81
CA LEU A 31 18.61 11.87 -8.86
C LEU A 31 19.64 11.88 -7.72
N ASN A 32 19.21 11.60 -6.50
CA ASN A 32 20.08 11.51 -5.34
C ASN A 32 21.12 10.39 -5.53
N GLY A 33 20.71 9.19 -5.96
CA GLY A 33 21.64 8.09 -6.23
C GLY A 33 22.72 8.44 -7.27
N SER A 34 22.37 9.23 -8.29
CA SER A 34 23.34 9.72 -9.28
C SER A 34 24.29 10.77 -8.72
N ALA A 35 23.78 11.71 -7.92
CA ALA A 35 24.56 12.78 -7.28
C ALA A 35 25.61 12.22 -6.29
N PHE A 36 25.26 11.13 -5.60
CA PHE A 36 26.15 10.41 -4.68
C PHE A 36 27.02 9.33 -5.36
N LYS A 37 27.12 9.33 -6.71
CA LYS A 37 27.91 8.36 -7.51
C LYS A 37 27.59 6.89 -7.16
N GLY A 38 26.32 6.59 -6.85
CA GLY A 38 25.85 5.26 -6.47
C GLY A 38 26.10 4.87 -5.01
N ARG A 39 26.62 5.77 -4.17
CA ARG A 39 26.79 5.54 -2.72
C ARG A 39 25.51 5.92 -1.98
N CYS A 40 25.21 5.22 -0.88
CA CYS A 40 24.02 5.48 -0.08
C CYS A 40 24.35 6.49 1.03
N ALA A 41 23.69 7.65 1.00
CA ALA A 41 23.86 8.69 2.03
C ALA A 41 23.24 8.29 3.38
N LEU A 42 22.16 7.51 3.36
CA LEU A 42 21.44 7.09 4.57
C LEU A 42 22.33 6.26 5.50
N PHE A 43 22.32 6.54 6.81
CA PHE A 43 23.15 5.85 7.80
C PHE A 43 24.67 5.96 7.56
N THR A 44 25.11 6.97 6.82
CA THR A 44 26.54 7.27 6.67
C THR A 44 27.10 7.76 7.99
N THR A 45 28.32 7.35 8.32
CA THR A 45 29.07 7.84 9.47
C THR A 45 30.23 8.71 8.99
N GLY A 46 30.38 9.87 9.62
CA GLY A 46 31.43 10.83 9.31
C GLY A 46 31.66 11.77 10.47
N SER A 47 32.81 12.44 10.47
CA SER A 47 33.09 13.50 11.43
C SER A 47 33.70 14.70 10.73
N TRP A 48 33.38 15.88 11.23
CA TRP A 48 33.98 17.11 10.75
C TRP A 48 35.43 17.19 11.24
N ARG A 49 36.34 17.54 10.33
CA ARG A 49 37.71 17.88 10.69
C ARG A 49 38.02 19.28 10.24
N THR A 50 38.55 20.08 11.17
CA THR A 50 39.18 21.35 10.85
C THR A 50 40.64 21.06 10.53
N ASP A 51 41.06 21.34 9.29
CA ASP A 51 42.49 21.32 8.96
C ASP A 51 43.11 22.63 9.45
N ASN A 52 43.96 22.53 10.49
CA ASN A 52 44.70 23.67 10.99
C ASN A 52 45.97 23.86 10.15
N ARG A 53 45.81 24.11 8.84
CA ARG A 53 46.95 24.25 7.93
C ARG A 53 47.61 25.61 8.16
N THR A 54 48.59 25.64 9.07
CA THR A 54 49.42 26.80 9.43
C THR A 54 50.42 27.23 8.36
N ASP A 55 50.21 26.91 7.08
CA ASP A 55 51.14 27.31 6.03
C ASP A 55 50.44 27.93 4.83
N ILE A 56 50.76 29.22 4.67
CA ILE A 56 50.54 30.12 3.53
C ILE A 56 49.23 30.92 3.58
N SER A 57 49.29 31.99 4.38
CA SER A 57 48.82 33.35 4.07
C SER A 57 47.79 33.51 2.95
N VAL A 58 46.51 33.28 3.25
CA VAL A 58 45.39 34.07 2.71
C VAL A 58 44.31 34.14 3.80
N GLU A 59 43.76 35.32 4.03
CA GLU A 59 42.69 35.60 4.99
C GLU A 59 41.36 34.92 4.64
N GLN A 60 41.17 33.62 4.90
CA GLN A 60 39.83 33.02 4.83
C GLN A 60 39.68 31.91 5.88
N GLY A 61 38.53 31.94 6.57
CA GLY A 61 38.24 31.20 7.81
C GLY A 61 38.42 29.68 7.77
N GLU A 62 38.39 29.07 8.96
CA GLU A 62 38.48 27.61 9.20
C GLU A 62 37.80 26.79 8.10
N ILE A 63 38.60 26.18 7.22
CA ILE A 63 38.10 25.24 6.22
C ILE A 63 37.86 23.92 6.94
N SER A 64 36.67 23.78 7.51
CA SER A 64 36.17 22.51 8.04
C SER A 64 35.63 21.66 6.90
N HIS A 65 36.07 20.40 6.82
CA HIS A 65 35.63 19.45 5.80
C HIS A 65 35.01 18.21 6.48
N LEU A 66 34.00 17.63 5.84
CA LEU A 66 33.33 16.43 6.36
C LEU A 66 34.08 15.19 5.86
N VAL A 67 34.74 14.47 6.77
CA VAL A 67 35.39 13.20 6.43
C VAL A 67 34.38 12.07 6.65
N VAL A 68 33.86 11.53 5.54
CA VAL A 68 33.02 10.32 5.57
C VAL A 68 33.91 9.11 5.84
N GLN A 69 33.68 8.43 6.96
CA GLN A 69 34.41 7.21 7.34
C GLN A 69 33.82 5.99 6.64
N GLN A 70 32.49 5.89 6.64
CA GLN A 70 31.78 4.76 6.03
C GLN A 70 30.43 5.21 5.48
N TRP A 71 30.22 4.93 4.19
CA TRP A 71 28.92 5.12 3.54
C TRP A 71 27.92 4.10 4.05
N GLY A 72 26.64 4.49 4.02
CA GLY A 72 25.53 3.64 4.39
C GLY A 72 25.43 2.33 3.63
N PRO A 73 24.72 1.33 4.18
CA PRO A 73 24.49 0.07 3.49
C PRO A 73 23.65 0.33 2.21
N PRO A 74 24.07 -0.20 1.05
CA PRO A 74 23.36 0.03 -0.21
C PRO A 74 21.93 -0.54 -0.18
N SER A 75 21.67 -1.55 0.65
CA SER A 75 20.35 -2.14 0.83
C SER A 75 19.29 -1.15 1.32
N ALA A 76 19.67 -0.14 2.13
CA ALA A 76 18.71 0.84 2.63
C ALA A 76 18.15 1.74 1.50
N CYS A 77 19.04 2.30 0.67
CA CYS A 77 18.64 3.11 -0.49
C CYS A 77 17.95 2.27 -1.58
N GLN A 78 18.44 1.04 -1.82
CA GLN A 78 17.88 0.14 -2.83
C GLN A 78 16.47 -0.34 -2.46
N PHE A 79 16.22 -0.56 -1.16
CA PHE A 79 14.90 -1.00 -0.70
C PHE A 79 13.80 0.03 -0.99
N ALA A 80 14.03 1.30 -0.65
CA ALA A 80 13.10 2.38 -0.95
C ALA A 80 12.83 2.53 -2.46
N THR A 81 13.89 2.42 -3.27
CA THR A 81 13.80 2.47 -4.74
C THR A 81 12.99 1.30 -5.29
N PHE A 82 13.25 0.08 -4.82
CA PHE A 82 12.52 -1.12 -5.21
C PHE A 82 11.03 -1.00 -4.90
N VAL A 83 10.67 -0.53 -3.71
CA VAL A 83 9.27 -0.31 -3.31
C VAL A 83 8.60 0.73 -4.21
N GLY A 84 9.28 1.83 -4.54
CA GLY A 84 8.78 2.84 -5.47
C GLY A 84 8.51 2.27 -6.86
N VAL A 85 9.49 1.58 -7.45
CA VAL A 85 9.36 0.94 -8.77
C VAL A 85 8.26 -0.11 -8.78
N PHE A 86 8.21 -0.97 -7.76
CA PHE A 86 7.17 -1.99 -7.63
C PHE A 86 5.79 -1.36 -7.53
N THR A 87 5.64 -0.26 -6.79
CA THR A 87 4.39 0.48 -6.67
C THR A 87 3.93 1.05 -8.02
N VAL A 88 4.85 1.61 -8.81
CA VAL A 88 4.55 2.13 -10.16
C VAL A 88 4.11 1.00 -11.09
N LEU A 89 4.88 -0.08 -11.18
CA LEU A 89 4.59 -1.20 -12.09
C LEU A 89 3.27 -1.89 -11.71
N TYR A 90 3.08 -2.19 -10.43
CA TYR A 90 1.87 -2.82 -9.96
C TYR A 90 0.65 -1.89 -10.09
N GLY A 91 0.80 -0.62 -9.73
CA GLY A 91 -0.26 0.37 -9.89
C GLY A 91 -0.69 0.53 -11.35
N ALA A 92 0.26 0.54 -12.29
CA ALA A 92 -0.03 0.60 -13.71
C ALA A 92 -0.74 -0.66 -14.23
N ALA A 93 -0.26 -1.85 -13.83
CA ALA A 93 -0.88 -3.13 -14.20
C ALA A 93 -2.33 -3.23 -13.70
N GLN A 94 -2.58 -2.84 -12.44
CA GLN A 94 -3.93 -2.87 -11.87
C GLN A 94 -4.82 -1.73 -12.37
N GLY A 95 -4.27 -0.56 -12.67
CA GLY A 95 -4.98 0.51 -13.37
C GLY A 95 -5.46 0.04 -14.74
N TRP A 96 -4.57 -0.57 -15.54
CA TRP A 96 -4.91 -1.13 -16.84
C TRP A 96 -6.01 -2.18 -16.74
N ARG A 97 -5.89 -3.12 -15.81
CA ARG A 97 -6.90 -4.15 -15.55
C ARG A 97 -8.25 -3.55 -15.17
N SER A 98 -8.26 -2.54 -14.30
CA SER A 98 -9.48 -1.83 -13.88
C SER A 98 -10.17 -1.10 -15.04
N ILE A 99 -9.40 -0.49 -15.95
CA ILE A 99 -9.92 0.16 -17.15
C ILE A 99 -10.53 -0.87 -18.10
N PHE A 100 -9.90 -2.04 -18.25
CA PHE A 100 -10.45 -3.12 -19.07
C PHE A 100 -11.80 -3.61 -18.50
N TYR A 101 -11.92 -3.75 -17.18
CA TYR A 101 -13.18 -4.12 -16.52
C TYR A 101 -14.29 -3.07 -16.61
N LEU A 102 -13.93 -1.78 -16.70
CA LEU A 102 -14.90 -0.72 -16.97
C LEU A 102 -15.48 -0.83 -18.39
N HIS A 103 -14.70 -1.30 -19.36
CA HIS A 103 -15.12 -1.43 -20.77
C HIS A 103 -15.73 -2.79 -21.13
N GLY A 104 -15.29 -3.87 -20.49
CA GLY A 104 -15.82 -5.22 -20.68
C GLY A 104 -16.45 -5.75 -19.39
N ARG A 105 -17.75 -6.10 -19.44
CA ARG A 105 -18.49 -6.74 -18.33
C ARG A 105 -18.01 -8.19 -18.07
N LEU A 106 -16.72 -8.38 -17.79
CA LEU A 106 -16.19 -9.66 -17.39
C LEU A 106 -16.22 -9.75 -15.86
N ASP A 107 -16.93 -10.73 -15.32
CA ASP A 107 -17.15 -10.87 -13.88
C ASP A 107 -15.82 -11.05 -13.13
N ASP A 108 -15.61 -10.23 -12.10
CA ASP A 108 -14.48 -10.36 -11.18
C ASP A 108 -14.64 -11.65 -10.36
N THR A 109 -13.65 -12.54 -10.41
CA THR A 109 -13.65 -13.75 -9.59
C THR A 109 -13.27 -13.41 -8.14
N LEU A 110 -13.92 -14.08 -7.17
CA LEU A 110 -13.57 -13.98 -5.73
C LEU A 110 -12.07 -14.18 -5.48
N PHE A 111 -11.45 -15.10 -6.22
CA PHE A 111 -10.02 -15.39 -6.14
C PHE A 111 -9.16 -14.18 -6.55
N SER A 112 -9.55 -13.44 -7.60
CA SER A 112 -8.86 -12.21 -8.01
C SER A 112 -8.91 -11.13 -6.93
N ALA A 113 -10.06 -10.96 -6.27
CA ALA A 113 -10.20 -10.00 -5.18
C ALA A 113 -9.33 -10.37 -3.97
N PHE A 114 -9.29 -11.66 -3.61
CA PHE A 114 -8.44 -12.17 -2.53
C PHE A 114 -6.94 -11.98 -2.81
N LEU A 115 -6.48 -12.30 -4.02
CA LEU A 115 -5.08 -12.06 -4.42
C LEU A 115 -4.71 -10.58 -4.40
N THR A 116 -5.62 -9.71 -4.85
CA THR A 116 -5.41 -8.26 -4.82
C THR A 116 -5.28 -7.74 -3.39
N LEU A 117 -6.08 -8.28 -2.45
CA LEU A 117 -5.98 -7.96 -1.02
C LEU A 117 -4.65 -8.43 -0.40
N ILE A 118 -4.23 -9.67 -0.65
CA ILE A 118 -2.94 -10.17 -0.15
C ILE A 118 -1.81 -9.28 -0.66
N LEU A 119 -1.80 -9.00 -1.97
CA LEU A 119 -0.74 -8.24 -2.58
C LEU A 119 -0.73 -6.78 -2.10
N SER A 120 -1.90 -6.16 -1.90
CA SER A 120 -1.98 -4.81 -1.32
C SER A 120 -1.46 -4.76 0.11
N LEU A 121 -1.74 -5.78 0.93
CA LEU A 121 -1.19 -5.89 2.28
C LEU A 121 0.33 -6.09 2.25
N CYS A 122 0.85 -6.95 1.37
CA CYS A 122 2.28 -7.13 1.22
C CYS A 122 2.97 -5.80 0.87
N VAL A 123 2.45 -5.05 -0.11
CA VAL A 123 3.06 -3.77 -0.50
C VAL A 123 2.90 -2.72 0.60
N LEU A 124 1.79 -2.70 1.34
CA LEU A 124 1.61 -1.84 2.50
C LEU A 124 2.72 -2.03 3.55
N PHE A 125 3.04 -3.28 3.89
CA PHE A 125 4.12 -3.56 4.85
C PHE A 125 5.50 -3.19 4.29
N LEU A 126 5.75 -3.48 3.01
CA LEU A 126 7.01 -3.11 2.35
C LEU A 126 7.18 -1.59 2.29
N SER A 127 6.13 -0.84 1.96
CA SER A 127 6.17 0.62 1.90
C SER A 127 6.28 1.26 3.26
N GLY A 128 5.60 0.72 4.28
CA GLY A 128 5.76 1.16 5.66
C GLY A 128 7.20 0.95 6.15
N GLY A 129 7.78 -0.23 5.89
CA GLY A 129 9.18 -0.51 6.22
C GLY A 129 10.16 0.42 5.49
N ALA A 130 9.93 0.68 4.20
CA ALA A 130 10.76 1.60 3.41
C ALA A 130 10.66 3.04 3.92
N SER A 131 9.45 3.47 4.32
CA SER A 131 9.22 4.80 4.89
C SER A 131 10.01 4.97 6.18
N VAL A 132 9.92 4.01 7.11
CA VAL A 132 10.69 4.04 8.38
C VAL A 132 12.19 4.04 8.12
N THR A 133 12.67 3.21 7.19
CA THR A 133 14.09 3.13 6.84
C THR A 133 14.59 4.46 6.28
N LEU A 134 13.81 5.11 5.42
CA LEU A 134 14.16 6.39 4.82
C LEU A 134 14.15 7.52 5.87
N SER A 135 13.12 7.60 6.71
CA SER A 135 13.02 8.59 7.80
C SER A 135 14.20 8.48 8.78
N LEU A 136 14.52 7.26 9.23
CA LEU A 136 15.65 7.03 10.14
C LEU A 136 17.00 7.31 9.47
N GLY A 137 17.16 6.91 8.21
CA GLY A 137 18.39 7.14 7.47
C GLY A 137 18.64 8.61 7.16
N LEU A 138 17.58 9.38 6.86
CA LEU A 138 17.67 10.83 6.69
C LEU A 138 18.00 11.53 8.00
N ALA A 139 17.37 11.15 9.12
CA ALA A 139 17.70 11.69 10.43
C ALA A 139 19.16 11.41 10.82
N SER A 140 19.65 10.18 10.60
CA SER A 140 21.05 9.82 10.84
C SER A 140 22.02 10.63 9.98
N TRP A 141 21.67 10.88 8.71
CA TRP A 141 22.46 11.71 7.82
C TRP A 141 22.48 13.17 8.28
N CYS A 142 21.31 13.73 8.64
CA CYS A 142 21.21 15.08 9.18
C CYS A 142 22.04 15.26 10.46
N ASN A 143 22.03 14.30 11.37
CA ASN A 143 22.87 14.35 12.58
C ASN A 143 24.36 14.35 12.22
N THR A 144 24.78 13.54 11.25
CA THR A 144 26.18 13.51 10.77
C THR A 144 26.60 14.84 10.15
N VAL A 145 25.75 15.45 9.32
CA VAL A 145 26.07 16.70 8.63
C VAL A 145 26.01 17.91 9.57
N THR A 146 25.11 17.92 10.55
CA THR A 146 25.01 18.97 11.57
C THR A 146 25.92 18.75 12.77
N ASP A 147 26.66 17.65 12.79
CA ASP A 147 27.54 17.23 13.90
C ASP A 147 26.76 17.22 15.23
N ASP A 148 25.65 16.46 15.27
CA ASP A 148 24.71 16.39 16.39
C ASP A 148 24.17 17.76 16.85
N ASN A 149 23.82 18.64 15.91
CA ASN A 149 23.36 20.02 16.13
C ASN A 149 24.38 20.95 16.80
N THR A 150 25.67 20.61 16.77
CA THR A 150 26.72 21.53 17.24
C THR A 150 27.03 22.63 16.22
N ARG A 151 26.69 22.41 14.95
CA ARG A 151 26.81 23.41 13.88
C ARG A 151 25.68 24.45 13.94
N PRO A 152 25.95 25.72 13.57
CA PRO A 152 24.96 26.81 13.67
C PRO A 152 23.87 26.77 12.59
N TYR A 153 23.99 25.87 11.60
CA TYR A 153 23.07 25.72 10.49
C TYR A 153 22.22 24.45 10.64
N SER A 154 20.98 24.51 10.14
CA SER A 154 20.08 23.36 10.13
C SER A 154 20.45 22.33 9.04
N CYS A 155 19.87 21.13 9.09
CA CYS A 155 20.08 20.12 8.04
C CYS A 155 19.68 20.63 6.65
N ALA A 156 18.60 21.42 6.55
CA ALA A 156 18.18 22.02 5.29
C ALA A 156 19.21 23.04 4.76
N GLU A 157 19.78 23.86 5.65
CA GLU A 157 20.81 24.85 5.30
C GLU A 157 22.14 24.17 4.91
N SER A 158 22.42 23.00 5.48
CA SER A 158 23.67 22.28 5.21
C SER A 158 23.87 21.88 3.74
N GLN A 159 22.79 21.77 2.95
CA GLN A 159 22.91 21.50 1.51
C GLN A 159 23.58 22.64 0.72
N SER A 160 23.64 23.84 1.31
CA SER A 160 24.30 25.03 0.74
C SER A 160 25.74 25.23 1.24
N VAL A 161 26.16 24.44 2.24
CA VAL A 161 27.50 24.52 2.83
C VAL A 161 28.43 23.55 2.08
N PRO A 162 29.60 23.99 1.60
CA PRO A 162 30.53 23.10 0.92
C PRO A 162 31.11 22.08 1.90
N MET A 163 30.70 20.80 1.78
CA MET A 163 31.22 19.70 2.60
C MET A 163 32.54 19.10 2.07
N TYR A 164 33.01 19.57 0.90
CA TYR A 164 34.24 19.11 0.21
C TYR A 164 34.32 17.59 -0.01
N LEU A 165 33.19 16.97 -0.33
CA LEU A 165 33.11 15.58 -0.74
C LEU A 165 33.25 15.44 -2.26
N ASP A 166 33.71 14.28 -2.71
CA ASP A 166 33.72 13.91 -4.15
C ASP A 166 32.31 13.54 -4.67
N VAL A 167 31.25 14.09 -4.08
CA VAL A 167 29.85 13.87 -4.47
C VAL A 167 29.10 15.20 -4.52
N GLU A 168 28.05 15.26 -5.34
CA GLU A 168 27.21 16.45 -5.45
C GLU A 168 26.18 16.44 -4.32
N THR A 169 26.37 17.30 -3.32
CA THR A 169 25.47 17.40 -2.16
C THR A 169 24.43 18.51 -2.32
N SER A 170 24.35 19.20 -3.46
CA SER A 170 23.30 20.19 -3.68
C SER A 170 21.93 19.51 -3.73
N SER A 171 20.96 20.05 -3.00
CA SER A 171 19.56 19.58 -2.94
C SER A 171 19.34 18.21 -2.30
N PHE A 172 20.34 17.61 -1.62
CA PHE A 172 20.16 16.28 -1.00
C PHE A 172 18.97 16.24 -0.04
N TYR A 173 18.77 17.31 0.74
CA TYR A 173 17.74 17.38 1.76
C TYR A 173 16.35 17.45 1.11
N THR A 174 16.18 18.33 0.12
CA THR A 174 14.91 18.48 -0.60
C THR A 174 14.49 17.19 -1.31
N GLU A 175 15.41 16.53 -2.02
CA GLU A 175 15.11 15.28 -2.73
C GLU A 175 14.77 14.12 -1.78
N LEU A 176 15.52 13.96 -0.68
CA LEU A 176 15.27 12.89 0.30
C LEU A 176 13.99 13.13 1.12
N THR A 177 13.72 14.38 1.53
CA THR A 177 12.47 14.73 2.22
C THR A 177 11.26 14.56 1.30
N LEU A 178 11.39 14.91 0.01
CA LEU A 178 10.34 14.66 -0.97
C LEU A 178 10.05 13.16 -1.12
N ALA A 179 11.09 12.34 -1.24
CA ALA A 179 10.97 10.88 -1.30
C ALA A 179 10.34 10.29 -0.03
N GLU A 180 10.69 10.81 1.16
CA GLU A 180 10.12 10.41 2.44
C GLU A 180 8.61 10.68 2.50
N VAL A 181 8.19 11.91 2.22
CA VAL A 181 6.77 12.28 2.22
C VAL A 181 5.99 11.48 1.17
N ALA A 182 6.59 11.26 -0.01
CA ALA A 182 5.98 10.45 -1.06
C ALA A 182 5.83 8.97 -0.62
N LEU A 183 6.81 8.38 0.08
CA LEU A 183 6.73 7.01 0.60
C LEU A 183 5.65 6.84 1.67
N TRP A 184 5.51 7.80 2.58
CA TRP A 184 4.40 7.82 3.53
C TRP A 184 3.04 7.93 2.83
N SER A 185 2.98 8.75 1.77
CA SER A 185 1.77 8.87 0.93
C SER A 185 1.45 7.56 0.21
N VAL A 186 2.46 6.87 -0.34
CA VAL A 186 2.33 5.53 -0.94
C VAL A 186 1.78 4.54 0.10
N THR A 187 2.30 4.56 1.32
CA THR A 187 1.83 3.69 2.42
C THR A 187 0.35 3.95 2.76
N ALA A 188 -0.07 5.21 2.84
CA ALA A 188 -1.48 5.57 3.07
C ALA A 188 -2.39 5.11 1.91
N LEU A 189 -1.93 5.23 0.67
CA LEU A 189 -2.67 4.76 -0.51
C LEU A 189 -2.83 3.24 -0.49
N TRP A 190 -1.79 2.49 -0.14
CA TRP A 190 -1.85 1.02 -0.03
C TRP A 190 -2.73 0.53 1.12
N LEU A 191 -2.82 1.30 2.20
CA LEU A 191 -3.78 1.05 3.27
C LEU A 191 -5.22 1.21 2.74
N THR A 192 -5.46 2.27 1.97
CA THR A 192 -6.75 2.51 1.32
C THR A 192 -7.10 1.38 0.35
N HIS A 193 -6.17 0.96 -0.51
CA HIS A 193 -6.36 -0.20 -1.39
C HIS A 193 -6.74 -1.48 -0.64
N SER A 194 -6.08 -1.74 0.50
CA SER A 194 -6.36 -2.91 1.33
C SER A 194 -7.76 -2.84 1.94
N ILE A 195 -8.19 -1.67 2.44
CA ILE A 195 -9.53 -1.45 2.99
C ILE A 195 -10.60 -1.65 1.89
N LEU A 196 -10.42 -1.02 0.72
CA LEU A 196 -11.38 -1.15 -0.38
C LEU A 196 -11.49 -2.59 -0.88
N SER A 197 -10.36 -3.30 -1.01
CA SER A 197 -10.33 -4.71 -1.41
C SER A 197 -10.99 -5.61 -0.38
N PHE A 198 -10.79 -5.33 0.91
CA PHE A 198 -11.45 -6.05 1.99
C PHE A 198 -12.97 -5.83 1.97
N MET A 199 -13.43 -4.59 1.79
CA MET A 199 -14.85 -4.29 1.67
C MET A 199 -15.50 -4.99 0.48
N ARG A 200 -14.82 -5.06 -0.68
CA ARG A 200 -15.26 -5.85 -1.84
C ARG A 200 -15.44 -7.32 -1.51
N LEU A 201 -14.40 -7.92 -0.91
CA LEU A 201 -14.42 -9.33 -0.56
C LEU A 201 -15.52 -9.64 0.46
N TYR A 202 -15.68 -8.78 1.46
CA TYR A 202 -16.73 -8.90 2.46
C TYR A 202 -18.14 -8.80 1.85
N HIS A 203 -18.38 -7.81 0.99
CA HIS A 203 -19.68 -7.64 0.35
C HIS A 203 -20.00 -8.82 -0.57
N SER A 204 -19.03 -9.26 -1.37
CA SER A 204 -19.20 -10.41 -2.26
C SER A 204 -19.45 -11.71 -1.50
N HIS A 205 -18.75 -11.92 -0.37
CA HIS A 205 -19.00 -13.06 0.51
C HIS A 205 -20.36 -12.97 1.21
N SER A 206 -20.77 -11.78 1.66
CA SER A 206 -22.08 -11.54 2.27
C SER A 206 -23.21 -11.84 1.29
N GLU A 207 -23.13 -11.39 0.03
CA GLU A 207 -24.14 -11.70 -0.98
C GLU A 207 -24.21 -13.21 -1.26
N HIS A 208 -23.07 -13.91 -1.28
CA HIS A 208 -23.04 -15.35 -1.52
C HIS A 208 -23.65 -16.16 -0.34
N ILE A 209 -23.60 -15.65 0.89
CA ILE A 209 -24.23 -16.27 2.08
C ILE A 209 -25.70 -15.87 2.23
N SER A 210 -26.06 -14.63 1.95
CA SER A 210 -27.45 -14.14 2.05
C SER A 210 -28.31 -14.61 0.87
N GLY A 211 -27.70 -14.81 -0.30
CA GLY A 211 -28.37 -15.23 -1.53
C GLY A 211 -29.13 -16.56 -1.43
N PRO A 212 -28.61 -17.61 -0.78
CA PRO A 212 -29.33 -18.88 -0.56
C PRO A 212 -30.39 -18.80 0.56
N CYS A 213 -30.19 -17.95 1.57
CA CYS A 213 -31.12 -17.84 2.71
C CYS A 213 -32.37 -17.01 2.38
N LEU A 214 -32.24 -15.95 1.57
CA LEU A 214 -33.35 -15.04 1.25
C LEU A 214 -34.52 -15.71 0.48
N PRO A 215 -34.29 -16.59 -0.52
CA PRO A 215 -35.35 -17.30 -1.22
C PRO A 215 -36.06 -18.30 -0.30
N ARG A 216 -35.30 -19.03 0.53
CA ARG A 216 -35.84 -20.01 1.48
C ARG A 216 -36.72 -19.35 2.55
N GLU A 217 -36.33 -18.17 3.02
CA GLU A 217 -37.13 -17.40 3.98
C GLU A 217 -38.40 -16.83 3.31
N LYS A 218 -38.30 -16.36 2.06
CA LYS A 218 -39.46 -15.92 1.27
C LYS A 218 -40.45 -17.05 0.97
N GLU A 219 -39.97 -18.25 0.61
CA GLU A 219 -40.81 -19.42 0.40
C GLU A 219 -41.53 -19.84 1.70
N HIS A 220 -40.85 -19.79 2.84
CA HIS A 220 -41.44 -20.13 4.13
C HIS A 220 -42.55 -19.14 4.54
N LEU A 221 -42.38 -17.84 4.27
CA LEU A 221 -43.37 -16.80 4.55
C LEU A 221 -44.57 -16.86 3.59
N LEU A 222 -44.35 -17.17 2.31
CA LEU A 222 -45.43 -17.36 1.33
C LEU A 222 -46.23 -18.64 1.61
N GLY A 223 -45.58 -19.73 2.01
CA GLY A 223 -46.24 -20.98 2.42
C GLY A 223 -47.11 -20.84 3.67
N HIS A 224 -46.66 -20.08 4.67
CA HIS A 224 -47.48 -19.77 5.87
C HIS A 224 -48.71 -18.91 5.51
N SER A 225 -48.53 -17.94 4.61
CA SER A 225 -49.63 -17.07 4.17
C SER A 225 -50.72 -17.85 3.43
N SER A 226 -50.34 -18.82 2.59
CA SER A 226 -51.31 -19.69 1.88
C SER A 226 -52.04 -20.67 2.79
N SER A 227 -51.41 -21.12 3.88
CA SER A 227 -52.03 -22.04 4.85
C SER A 227 -53.02 -21.31 5.77
N SER A 228 -52.75 -20.06 6.15
CA SER A 228 -53.67 -19.26 6.99
C SER A 228 -54.92 -18.75 6.27
N SER A 229 -54.91 -18.70 4.92
CA SER A 229 -56.07 -18.29 4.13
C SER A 229 -57.06 -19.44 3.80
N GLY A 230 -56.78 -20.67 4.24
CA GLY A 230 -57.63 -21.85 3.98
C GLY A 230 -58.57 -22.28 5.12
N SER A 231 -58.50 -21.67 6.30
CA SER A 231 -59.27 -22.11 7.48
C SER A 231 -60.44 -21.19 7.81
N SER A 232 -61.46 -21.16 6.94
CA SER A 232 -62.81 -20.66 7.27
C SER A 232 -63.82 -21.28 6.31
N GLY A 233 -64.38 -22.44 6.68
CA GLY A 233 -65.46 -23.07 5.94
C GLY A 233 -65.76 -24.52 6.35
N SER A 234 -66.76 -24.68 7.22
CA SER A 234 -67.70 -25.80 7.40
C SER A 234 -67.42 -27.15 6.68
N ASP A 235 -67.40 -28.28 7.41
CA ASP A 235 -68.59 -29.12 7.64
C ASP A 235 -68.30 -30.48 8.31
N ARG A 236 -69.37 -31.03 8.91
CA ARG A 236 -69.53 -32.24 9.74
C ARG A 236 -69.19 -33.58 9.05
N GLY A 237 -68.78 -34.57 9.87
CA GLY A 237 -69.16 -36.00 9.71
C GLY A 237 -68.04 -37.06 9.83
N SER A 238 -68.02 -37.83 10.93
CA SER A 238 -67.27 -39.10 11.14
C SER A 238 -67.88 -40.30 10.35
N PRO A 239 -67.35 -41.57 10.36
CA PRO A 239 -66.15 -42.16 11.03
C PRO A 239 -65.26 -43.16 10.21
N SER A 240 -63.99 -43.33 10.64
CA SER A 240 -63.10 -44.55 10.68
C SER A 240 -62.85 -45.49 9.45
N PRO A 241 -61.86 -46.43 9.48
CA PRO A 241 -60.43 -46.32 9.82
C PRO A 241 -59.50 -47.12 8.83
N ALA A 242 -58.18 -46.87 8.82
CA ALA A 242 -57.11 -47.90 8.66
C ALA A 242 -55.70 -47.28 8.52
N GLN A 243 -54.79 -47.66 9.41
CA GLN A 243 -53.32 -47.67 9.21
C GLN A 243 -52.90 -49.06 8.63
N PRO A 244 -51.59 -49.38 8.47
CA PRO A 244 -50.54 -48.77 7.65
C PRO A 244 -49.81 -49.83 6.79
N LEU A 245 -49.01 -49.44 5.79
CA LEU A 245 -47.97 -50.30 5.20
C LEU A 245 -46.88 -49.42 4.58
N SER A 246 -45.76 -49.16 5.28
CA SER A 246 -44.52 -49.95 5.29
C SER A 246 -44.04 -50.33 3.88
N THR A 247 -43.00 -49.65 3.39
CA THR A 247 -41.80 -50.26 2.77
C THR A 247 -40.83 -49.16 2.28
N ALA A 248 -39.75 -48.98 3.03
CA ALA A 248 -38.40 -48.83 2.45
C ALA A 248 -37.83 -50.27 2.31
N PRO A 249 -36.68 -50.57 1.63
CA PRO A 249 -35.61 -49.63 1.31
C PRO A 249 -34.81 -49.89 -0.01
N SER A 250 -33.85 -48.98 -0.25
CA SER A 250 -32.49 -49.25 -0.76
C SER A 250 -32.15 -49.26 -2.27
N ILE A 251 -30.91 -48.76 -2.50
CA ILE A 251 -29.93 -49.01 -3.59
C ILE A 251 -30.25 -48.31 -4.96
N ILE A 252 -29.37 -47.63 -5.72
CA ILE A 252 -27.96 -47.84 -6.13
C ILE A 252 -27.32 -46.52 -6.62
N PHE A 253 -26.03 -46.37 -6.29
CA PHE A 253 -24.99 -45.53 -6.88
C PHE A 253 -24.72 -45.87 -8.36
N VAL A 254 -24.68 -44.87 -9.26
CA VAL A 254 -23.60 -44.69 -10.27
C VAL A 254 -23.45 -43.18 -10.49
#